data_AF-A0A9D4DKY8-F1
#
_entry.id   AF-A0A9D4DKY8-F1
#
_cell.length_a   1.000
_cell.length_b   1.000
_cell.length_c   1.000
_cell.angle_alpha   90.00
_cell.angle_beta   90.00
_cell.angle_gamma   90.00
#
_symmetry.space_group_name_H-M   'P 1'
#
loop_
_entity.id
_entity.type
_entity.pdbx_description
1 polymer ?
#
loop_
_entity_poly.entity_id
_entity_poly.type
_entity_poly.pdbx_seq_one_letter_code
_entity_poly.pdbx_strand_id
1 'polypeptide(L)'
;MEKWPIAKSTLAILEQCGEHSDEKIKLFCEDHSQLCCHICEALHHRSCSKVNLIEEINKYSTADAHQLSSNIQKIQDELKKLKEIAEGNLLSLETTYQRIKKEIDTVR
;
A
#
# COMPACT_ATOMS: atom_id res chain seq x y z
N MET A 1 -21.74 -10.22 3.83
CA MET A 1 -20.27 -10.30 4.03
C MET A 1 -19.82 -11.64 3.49
N GLU A 2 -19.60 -11.71 2.18
CA GLU A 2 -19.21 -12.96 1.52
C GLU A 2 -17.69 -13.11 1.63
N LYS A 3 -17.28 -14.17 2.33
CA LYS A 3 -15.87 -14.53 2.46
C LYS A 3 -15.43 -15.10 1.12
N TRP A 4 -14.60 -14.36 0.41
CA TRP A 4 -13.92 -14.87 -0.78
C TRP A 4 -13.02 -16.05 -0.36
N PRO A 5 -13.12 -17.23 -0.99
CA PRO A 5 -12.22 -18.32 -0.69
C PRO A 5 -10.84 -17.92 -1.22
N ILE A 6 -9.92 -17.58 -0.31
CA ILE A 6 -8.51 -17.47 -0.65
C ILE A 6 -8.11 -18.87 -1.13
N ALA A 7 -7.93 -19.02 -2.45
CA ALA A 7 -7.56 -20.26 -3.09
C ALA A 7 -6.22 -20.73 -2.50
N LYS A 8 -6.32 -21.59 -1.49
CA LYS A 8 -5.21 -22.20 -0.78
C LYS A 8 -4.67 -23.35 -1.63
N SER A 9 -4.32 -23.11 -2.90
CA SER A 9 -3.87 -24.18 -3.80
C SER A 9 -3.13 -23.73 -5.08
N THR A 10 -2.59 -22.52 -5.16
CA THR A 10 -1.82 -22.08 -6.36
C THR A 10 -0.46 -21.46 -6.00
N LEU A 11 0.21 -21.96 -4.96
CA LEU A 11 1.58 -21.52 -4.62
C LEU A 11 2.59 -22.68 -4.54
N ALA A 12 2.21 -23.88 -4.97
CA ALA A 12 3.04 -25.09 -4.85
C ALA A 12 3.72 -25.52 -6.17
N ILE A 13 3.66 -24.71 -7.24
CA ILE A 13 4.09 -25.15 -8.59
C ILE A 13 5.36 -24.46 -9.10
N LEU A 14 6.02 -23.57 -8.36
CA LEU A 14 7.25 -22.90 -8.86
C LEU A 14 8.41 -22.96 -7.85
N GLU A 15 8.65 -24.12 -7.23
CA GLU A 15 9.93 -24.33 -6.54
C GLU A 15 11.07 -24.61 -7.52
N GLN A 16 10.79 -25.21 -8.69
CA GLN A 16 11.79 -25.63 -9.67
C GLN A 16 11.69 -24.83 -10.97
N CYS A 17 12.83 -24.62 -11.61
CA CYS A 17 12.88 -23.94 -12.90
C CYS A 17 12.33 -24.86 -14.00
N GLY A 18 11.48 -24.31 -14.88
CA GLY A 18 10.89 -25.06 -16.00
C GLY A 18 11.90 -25.48 -17.07
N GLU A 19 13.05 -24.80 -17.17
CA GLU A 19 14.15 -25.15 -18.08
C GLU A 19 15.25 -25.97 -17.40
N HIS A 20 15.40 -25.82 -16.08
CA HIS A 20 16.45 -26.44 -15.28
C HIS A 20 15.81 -27.17 -14.10
N SER A 21 15.32 -28.39 -14.35
CA SER A 21 14.53 -29.17 -13.38
C SER A 21 15.23 -29.44 -12.05
N ASP A 22 16.57 -29.46 -12.06
CA ASP A 22 17.39 -29.71 -10.88
C ASP A 22 17.62 -28.44 -10.03
N GLU A 23 17.28 -27.28 -10.56
CA GLU A 23 17.51 -25.99 -9.91
C GLU A 23 16.23 -25.37 -9.35
N LYS A 24 16.37 -24.77 -8.17
CA LYS A 24 15.27 -24.07 -7.53
C LYS A 24 15.18 -22.62 -8.01
N ILE A 25 13.95 -22.13 -8.12
CA ILE A 25 13.69 -20.71 -8.35
C ILE A 25 13.98 -19.96 -7.05
N LYS A 26 14.98 -19.07 -7.09
CA LYS A 26 15.39 -18.25 -5.94
C LYS A 26 15.59 -16.78 -6.29
N LEU A 27 15.65 -16.47 -7.58
CA LEU A 27 15.96 -15.15 -8.10
C LEU A 27 14.73 -14.57 -8.81
N PHE A 28 14.66 -13.24 -8.81
CA PHE A 28 13.71 -12.47 -9.60
C PHE A 28 14.47 -11.45 -10.44
N CYS A 29 14.25 -11.48 -11.74
CA CYS A 29 14.76 -10.48 -12.68
C CYS A 29 13.72 -9.36 -12.81
N GLU A 30 14.06 -8.15 -12.36
CA GLU A 30 13.18 -6.98 -12.48
C GLU A 30 13.04 -6.51 -13.93
N ASP A 31 14.13 -6.59 -14.72
CA ASP A 31 14.16 -6.12 -16.11
C ASP A 31 13.15 -6.88 -16.99
N HIS A 32 12.88 -8.14 -16.67
CA HIS A 32 11.92 -8.99 -17.37
C HIS A 32 10.67 -9.33 -16.55
N SER A 33 10.62 -8.90 -15.29
CA SER A 33 9.56 -9.24 -14.33
C SER A 33 9.30 -10.75 -14.24
N GLN A 34 10.37 -11.54 -14.19
CA GLN A 34 10.32 -13.01 -14.25
C GLN A 34 11.09 -13.66 -13.11
N LEU A 35 10.57 -14.80 -12.63
CA LEU A 35 11.22 -15.67 -11.67
C LEU A 35 12.23 -16.59 -12.36
N CYS A 36 13.42 -16.74 -11.80
CA CYS A 36 14.50 -17.52 -12.40
C CYS A 36 15.38 -18.26 -11.37
N CYS A 37 16.15 -19.23 -11.88
CA CYS A 37 17.22 -19.90 -11.12
C CYS A 37 18.59 -19.31 -11.48
N HIS A 38 19.64 -19.72 -10.77
CA HIS A 38 21.02 -19.26 -11.00
C HIS A 38 21.54 -19.58 -12.41
N ILE A 39 21.07 -20.66 -13.04
CA ILE A 39 21.47 -21.01 -14.40
C ILE A 39 20.81 -20.04 -15.41
N CYS A 40 19.52 -19.76 -15.26
CA CYS A 40 18.83 -18.76 -16.08
C CYS A 40 19.44 -17.37 -15.93
N GLU A 41 19.90 -17.01 -14.72
CA GLU A 41 20.65 -15.77 -14.50
C GLU A 41 21.91 -15.72 -15.37
N ALA A 42 22.72 -16.77 -15.34
CA ALA A 42 23.98 -16.82 -16.08
C ALA A 42 23.81 -16.90 -17.61
N LEU A 43 22.75 -17.55 -18.08
CA LEU A 43 22.54 -17.82 -19.52
C LEU A 43 21.66 -16.78 -20.21
N HIS A 44 20.56 -16.37 -19.59
CA HIS A 44 19.52 -15.55 -20.21
C HIS A 44 19.45 -14.14 -19.63
N HIS A 45 19.80 -13.97 -18.35
CA HIS A 45 19.72 -12.67 -17.67
C HIS A 45 21.10 -12.08 -17.32
N ARG A 46 22.18 -12.55 -17.97
CA ARG A 46 23.55 -12.07 -17.69
C ARG A 46 23.74 -10.58 -17.94
N SER A 47 22.99 -10.02 -18.88
CA SER A 47 22.98 -8.59 -19.21
C SER A 47 21.94 -7.79 -18.42
N CYS A 48 21.09 -8.46 -17.63
CA CYS A 48 20.16 -7.80 -16.73
C CYS A 48 20.92 -7.19 -15.56
N SER A 49 20.62 -5.94 -15.24
CA SER A 49 21.28 -5.24 -14.14
C SER A 49 20.60 -5.48 -12.80
N LYS A 50 19.37 -6.01 -12.81
CA LYS A 50 18.53 -6.15 -11.63
C LYS A 50 17.98 -7.57 -11.49
N VAL A 51 18.86 -8.50 -11.12
CA VAL A 51 18.48 -9.86 -10.71
C VAL A 51 18.80 -10.00 -9.23
N ASN A 52 17.76 -10.17 -8.42
CA ASN A 52 17.87 -10.14 -6.97
C ASN A 52 17.27 -11.40 -6.34
N LEU A 53 17.73 -11.77 -5.15
CA LEU A 53 17.15 -12.89 -4.41
C LEU A 53 15.73 -12.52 -3.95
N ILE A 54 14.77 -13.42 -4.16
CA ILE A 54 13.35 -13.18 -3.82
C ILE A 54 13.20 -12.82 -2.33
N GLU A 55 13.96 -13.48 -1.46
CA GLU A 55 13.95 -13.22 -0.02
C GLU A 55 14.42 -11.81 0.34
N GLU A 56 15.32 -11.22 -0.44
CA GLU A 56 15.83 -9.87 -0.21
C GLU A 56 14.80 -8.83 -0.64
N ILE A 57 14.15 -9.01 -1.80
CA ILE A 57 13.07 -8.15 -2.28
C ILE A 57 11.91 -8.09 -1.27
N ASN A 58 11.57 -9.23 -0.67
CA ASN A 58 10.48 -9.32 0.29
C ASN A 58 10.75 -8.51 1.58
N LYS A 59 12.02 -8.41 2.01
CA LYS A 59 12.40 -7.62 3.19
C LYS A 59 12.18 -6.13 2.98
N TYR A 60 12.53 -5.60 1.81
CA TYR A 60 12.29 -4.19 1.47
C TYR A 60 10.80 -3.88 1.35
N SER A 61 10.03 -4.76 0.72
CA SER A 61 8.59 -4.56 0.53
C SER A 61 7.81 -4.44 1.85
N THR A 62 8.18 -5.22 2.88
CA THR A 62 7.46 -5.23 4.16
C THR A 62 7.73 -3.99 5.02
N ALA A 63 8.97 -3.50 5.05
CA ALA A 63 9.35 -2.30 5.81
C ALA A 63 8.70 -1.04 5.19
N ASP A 64 8.79 -0.90 3.87
CA ASP A 64 8.21 0.24 3.15
C ASP A 64 6.68 0.25 3.25
N ALA A 65 6.04 -0.93 3.14
CA ALA A 65 4.60 -1.05 3.32
C ALA A 65 4.15 -0.67 4.73
N HIS A 66 4.90 -1.07 5.78
CA HIS A 66 4.58 -0.69 7.16
C HIS A 66 4.73 0.81 7.38
N GLN A 67 5.81 1.43 6.88
CA GLN A 67 6.02 2.86 6.97
C GLN A 67 4.94 3.64 6.22
N LEU A 68 4.58 3.20 5.02
CA LEU A 68 3.49 3.79 4.23
C LEU A 68 2.15 3.68 4.98
N SER A 69 1.83 2.50 5.54
CA SER A 69 0.62 2.29 6.34
C SER A 69 0.56 3.21 7.56
N SER A 70 1.68 3.38 8.27
CA SER A 70 1.79 4.31 9.39
C SER A 70 1.55 5.76 8.94
N ASN A 71 2.10 6.17 7.80
CA ASN A 71 1.90 7.52 7.28
C ASN A 71 0.44 7.76 6.86
N ILE A 72 -0.19 6.79 6.20
CA ILE A 72 -1.61 6.85 5.84
C ILE A 72 -2.47 7.03 7.10
N GLN A 73 -2.18 6.28 8.16
CA GLN A 73 -2.93 6.40 9.41
C GLN A 73 -2.80 7.80 10.03
N LYS A 74 -1.58 8.37 10.06
CA LYS A 74 -1.37 9.73 10.57
C LYS A 74 -2.15 10.78 9.79
N ILE A 75 -2.14 10.67 8.46
CA ILE A 75 -2.90 11.59 7.58
C ILE A 75 -4.40 11.45 7.84
N GLN A 76 -4.92 10.23 8.01
CA GLN A 76 -6.33 10.00 8.33
C GLN A 76 -6.71 10.65 9.67
N ASP A 77 -5.86 10.53 10.68
CA ASP A 77 -6.10 11.13 11.99
C ASP A 77 -6.08 12.67 11.93
N GLU A 78 -5.15 13.26 11.17
CA GLU A 78 -5.10 14.71 10.95
C GLU A 78 -6.32 15.22 10.19
N LEU A 79 -6.75 14.53 9.13
CA LEU A 79 -7.96 14.87 8.37
C LEU A 79 -9.21 14.80 9.25
N LYS A 80 -9.29 13.81 10.14
CA LYS A 80 -10.40 13.70 11.09
C LYS A 80 -10.45 14.89 12.05
N LYS A 81 -9.31 15.28 12.63
CA LYS A 81 -9.23 16.46 13.51
C LYS A 81 -9.61 17.74 12.77
N LEU A 82 -9.12 17.93 11.55
CA LEU A 82 -9.47 19.09 10.72
C LEU A 82 -10.97 19.15 10.43
N LYS A 83 -11.58 17.99 10.15
CA LYS A 83 -13.03 17.89 9.94
C LYS A 83 -13.81 18.32 11.20
N GLU A 84 -13.44 17.79 12.37
CA GLU A 84 -14.10 18.12 13.64
C GLU A 84 -14.00 19.63 13.95
N ILE A 85 -12.84 20.25 13.67
CA ILE A 85 -12.65 21.70 13.82
C ILE A 85 -13.56 22.47 12.86
N ALA A 86 -13.62 22.06 11.60
CA ALA A 86 -14.46 22.73 10.60
C ALA A 86 -15.96 22.66 10.97
N GLU A 87 -16.42 21.51 11.44
CA GLU A 87 -17.80 21.32 11.91
C GLU A 87 -18.10 22.21 13.14
N GLY A 88 -17.16 22.27 14.10
CA GLY A 88 -17.27 23.16 15.26
C GLY A 88 -17.34 24.65 14.86
N ASN A 89 -16.52 25.06 13.90
CA ASN A 89 -16.52 26.43 13.39
C ASN A 89 -17.85 26.79 12.69
N LEU A 90 -18.42 25.87 11.91
CA LEU A 90 -19.72 26.07 11.27
C LEU A 90 -20.85 26.24 12.29
N LEU A 91 -20.86 25.42 13.35
CA LEU A 91 -21.85 25.54 14.43
C LEU A 91 -21.73 26.87 15.17
N SER A 92 -20.50 27.31 15.47
CA SER A 92 -20.23 28.60 16.10
C SER A 92 -20.68 29.77 15.22
N LEU A 93 -20.41 29.68 13.91
CA LEU A 93 -20.81 30.68 12.94
C LEU A 93 -22.34 30.78 12.83
N GLU A 94 -23.04 29.65 12.74
CA GLU A 94 -24.51 29.60 12.70
C GLU A 94 -25.12 30.19 13.98
N THR A 95 -24.60 29.81 15.14
CA THR A 95 -25.07 30.34 16.43
C THR A 95 -24.90 31.85 16.50
N THR A 96 -23.76 32.35 16.03
CA THR A 96 -23.45 33.79 15.97
C THR A 96 -24.38 34.52 15.00
N TYR A 97 -24.62 33.95 13.82
CA TYR A 97 -25.55 34.49 12.83
C TYR A 97 -26.97 34.62 13.42
N GLN A 98 -27.50 33.57 14.05
CA GLN A 98 -28.82 33.59 14.65
C GLN A 98 -28.93 34.61 15.79
N ARG A 99 -27.88 34.78 16.58
CA ARG A 99 -27.84 35.81 17.64
C ARG A 99 -27.91 37.21 17.05
N ILE A 100 -27.06 37.54 16.08
CA ILE A 100 -27.04 38.86 15.44
C ILE A 100 -28.37 39.14 14.73
N LYS A 101 -28.95 38.14 14.06
CA LYS A 101 -30.25 38.27 13.40
C LYS A 101 -31.35 38.66 14.40
N LYS A 102 -31.41 37.98 15.56
CA LYS A 102 -32.36 38.34 16.63
C LYS A 102 -32.14 39.76 17.15
N GLU A 103 -30.88 40.16 17.36
CA GLU A 103 -30.55 41.52 17.80
C GLU A 103 -31.05 42.58 16.79
N ILE A 104 -30.87 42.34 15.48
CA ILE A 104 -31.39 43.23 14.42
C ILE A 104 -32.92 43.29 14.45
N ASP A 105 -33.58 42.14 14.57
CA ASP A 105 -35.05 42.05 14.60
C ASP A 105 -35.64 42.75 15.83
N THR A 106 -34.91 42.83 16.95
CA THR A 106 -35.36 43.55 18.16
C THR A 106 -35.18 45.07 18.12
N VAL A 107 -34.32 45.58 17.24
CA VAL A 107 -34.05 47.04 17.11
C VAL A 107 -34.98 47.69 16.07
N ARG A 108 -35.65 46.89 15.24
CA ARG A 108 -36.50 47.32 14.14
C ARG A 108 -37.98 47.41 14.54
#